data_AF-A0A1G1CGK6-F1
#
_entry.id   AF-A0A1G1CGK6-F1
#
_cell.length_a   1.000
_cell.length_b   1.000
_cell.length_c   1.000
_cell.angle_alpha   90.00
_cell.angle_beta   90.00
_cell.angle_gamma   90.00
#
_symmetry.space_group_name_H-M   'P 1'
#
loop_
_entity.id
_entity.type
_entity.pdbx_description
1 polymer ?
#
loop_
_entity_poly.entity_id
_entity_poly.type
_entity_poly.pdbx_seq_one_letter_code
_entity_poly.pdbx_strand_id
1 'polypeptide(L)'
;MAGKSKKVGMVTHYYTNIGVGIIKLSSALKVGDTLHFEGATTNFDQPIKEMQYAHKAIEAGKKGQEVGIKVDQKVRDGDTAYLVN
;
A
#
# COMPACT_ATOMS: atom_id res chain seq x y z
N MET A 1 -4.54 -21.30 1.80
CA MET A 1 -5.85 -20.64 1.93
C MET A 1 -5.99 -19.64 0.80
N ALA A 2 -6.80 -19.95 -0.22
CA ALA A 2 -6.92 -19.17 -1.45
C ALA A 2 -8.03 -18.10 -1.31
N GLY A 3 -7.78 -17.07 -0.50
CA GLY A 3 -8.51 -15.81 -0.61
C GLY A 3 -7.94 -15.04 -1.80
N LYS A 4 -8.77 -14.52 -2.70
CA LYS A 4 -8.31 -13.78 -3.89
C LYS A 4 -7.66 -12.46 -3.49
N SER A 5 -6.39 -12.48 -3.11
CA SER A 5 -5.60 -11.28 -2.84
C SER A 5 -5.39 -10.54 -4.17
N LYS A 6 -6.19 -9.48 -4.42
CA LYS A 6 -6.08 -8.74 -5.68
C LYS A 6 -4.84 -7.84 -5.59
N LYS A 7 -3.86 -8.03 -6.47
CA LYS A 7 -2.69 -7.15 -6.52
C LYS A 7 -3.13 -5.69 -6.78
N VAL A 8 -2.94 -4.84 -5.77
CA VAL A 8 -3.32 -3.42 -5.84
C VAL A 8 -2.16 -2.55 -6.23
N GLY A 9 -0.94 -2.97 -5.91
CA GLY A 9 0.26 -2.22 -6.27
C GLY A 9 1.55 -2.87 -5.81
N MET A 10 2.64 -2.12 -5.97
CA MET A 10 3.98 -2.49 -5.51
C MET A 10 4.62 -1.27 -4.85
N VAL A 11 5.34 -1.51 -3.76
CA VAL A 11 6.12 -0.50 -3.06
C VAL A 11 7.31 -0.11 -3.94
N THR A 12 7.37 1.16 -4.31
CA THR A 12 8.48 1.72 -5.07
C THR A 12 9.50 2.44 -4.19
N HIS A 13 9.04 2.95 -3.04
CA HIS A 13 9.91 3.61 -2.09
C HIS A 13 9.37 3.54 -0.65
N TYR A 14 10.24 3.65 0.35
CA TYR A 14 9.84 3.72 1.75
C TYR A 14 10.62 4.80 2.52
N TYR A 15 9.89 5.78 3.05
CA TYR A 15 10.44 6.84 3.90
C TYR A 15 10.54 6.38 5.36
N THR A 16 11.72 5.87 5.73
CA THR A 16 11.97 5.32 7.07
C THR A 16 11.77 6.35 8.19
N ASN A 17 12.06 7.64 7.95
CA ASN A 17 11.95 8.69 8.97
C ASN A 17 10.51 8.96 9.43
N ILE A 18 9.53 8.75 8.55
CA ILE A 18 8.11 9.05 8.79
C ILE A 18 7.20 7.82 8.72
N GLY A 19 7.75 6.65 8.38
CA GLY A 19 6.99 5.40 8.26
C GLY A 19 6.01 5.40 7.10
N VAL A 20 6.36 6.03 5.96
CA VAL A 20 5.46 6.14 4.79
C VAL A 20 6.00 5.31 3.63
N GLY A 21 5.21 4.35 3.18
CA GLY A 21 5.47 3.56 1.97
C GLY A 21 4.81 4.21 0.75
N ILE A 22 5.59 4.40 -0.31
CA ILE A 22 5.12 4.82 -1.62
C ILE A 22 4.75 3.58 -2.43
N ILE A 23 3.47 3.47 -2.78
CA ILE A 23 2.91 2.33 -3.49
C ILE A 23 2.45 2.81 -4.86
N LYS A 24 2.99 2.19 -5.91
CA LYS A 24 2.50 2.35 -7.28
C LYS A 24 1.30 1.45 -7.51
N LEU A 25 0.13 2.07 -7.64
CA LEU A 25 -1.13 1.37 -7.77
C LEU A 25 -1.29 0.74 -9.17
N SER A 26 -1.50 -0.57 -9.22
CA SER A 26 -1.97 -1.31 -10.40
C SER A 26 -3.49 -1.43 -10.48
N SER A 27 -4.21 -1.11 -9.39
CA SER A 27 -5.67 -1.09 -9.32
C SER A 27 -6.18 0.10 -8.49
N ALA A 28 -7.49 0.32 -8.50
CA ALA A 28 -8.08 1.32 -7.60
C ALA A 28 -8.04 0.83 -6.15
N LEU A 29 -7.87 1.77 -5.22
CA LEU A 29 -7.75 1.53 -3.78
C LEU A 29 -8.44 2.67 -3.03
N LYS A 30 -9.02 2.40 -1.87
CA LYS A 30 -9.72 3.41 -1.07
C LYS A 30 -9.23 3.41 0.37
N VAL A 31 -9.37 4.54 1.05
CA VAL A 31 -9.18 4.62 2.50
C VAL A 31 -10.25 3.75 3.16
N GLY A 32 -9.85 2.96 4.16
CA GLY A 32 -10.68 1.94 4.82
C GLY A 32 -10.48 0.52 4.28
N ASP A 33 -9.88 0.36 3.09
CA ASP A 33 -9.51 -0.96 2.57
C ASP A 33 -8.36 -1.58 3.38
N THR A 34 -8.34 -2.91 3.51
CA THR A 34 -7.24 -3.64 4.15
C THR A 34 -6.25 -4.14 3.10
N LEU A 35 -4.97 -3.80 3.28
CA LEU A 35 -3.88 -4.25 2.44
C LEU A 35 -3.01 -5.27 3.14
N HIS A 36 -2.71 -6.35 2.41
CA HIS A 36 -1.66 -7.31 2.73
C HIS A 36 -0.36 -6.89 2.04
N PHE A 37 0.68 -6.63 2.83
CA PHE A 37 2.03 -6.37 2.33
C PHE A 37 2.84 -7.64 2.38
N GLU A 38 3.29 -8.10 1.22
CA GLU A 38 4.09 -9.31 1.07
C GLU A 38 5.39 -9.00 0.34
N GLY A 39 6.50 -9.43 0.91
CA GLY A 39 7.84 -9.27 0.35
C GLY A 39 8.80 -10.29 0.93
N ALA A 40 10.09 -10.12 0.68
CA ALA A 40 11.10 -11.09 1.10
C ALA A 40 11.17 -11.28 2.62
N THR A 41 10.89 -10.22 3.40
CA THR A 41 10.85 -10.28 4.87
C THR A 41 9.65 -9.54 5.44
N THR A 42 8.66 -9.24 4.61
CA THR A 42 7.51 -8.43 4.96
C THR A 42 6.28 -9.29 4.73
N ASN A 43 5.47 -9.49 5.76
CA ASN A 43 4.23 -10.25 5.65
C ASN A 43 3.28 -9.79 6.75
N PHE A 44 2.41 -8.82 6.43
CA PHE A 44 1.44 -8.31 7.38
C PHE A 44 0.25 -7.65 6.69
N ASP A 45 -0.88 -7.66 7.39
CA ASP A 45 -2.10 -6.97 6.99
C ASP A 45 -2.24 -5.66 7.75
N GLN A 46 -2.71 -4.61 7.08
CA GLN A 46 -3.12 -3.38 7.74
C GLN A 46 -4.29 -2.67 7.02
N PRO A 47 -5.20 -2.06 7.77
CA PRO A 47 -6.21 -1.17 7.20
C PRO A 47 -5.59 0.19 6.84
N ILE A 48 -5.97 0.72 5.67
CA ILE A 48 -5.55 2.06 5.26
C ILE A 48 -6.34 3.09 6.06
N LYS A 49 -5.65 3.77 6.97
CA LYS A 49 -6.19 4.90 7.72
C LYS A 49 -6.03 6.22 6.97
N GLU A 50 -4.92 6.38 6.27
CA GLU A 50 -4.59 7.62 5.58
C GLU A 50 -3.81 7.32 4.29
N MET A 51 -4.13 8.07 3.23
CA MET A 51 -3.49 7.98 1.93
C MET A 51 -3.23 9.38 1.37
N GLN A 52 -2.06 9.57 0.77
CA GLN A 52 -1.64 10.83 0.18
C GLN A 52 -1.17 10.63 -1.26
N TYR A 53 -1.52 11.54 -2.15
CA TYR A 53 -1.06 11.57 -3.54
C TYR A 53 -0.57 12.98 -3.88
N ALA A 54 0.67 13.10 -4.35
CA ALA A 54 1.29 14.39 -4.67
C ALA A 54 1.13 15.45 -3.55
N HIS A 55 1.42 15.07 -2.30
CA HIS A 55 1.29 15.90 -1.10
C HIS A 55 -0.15 16.34 -0.75
N LYS A 56 -1.17 15.68 -1.31
CA LYS A 56 -2.57 15.93 -0.98
C LYS A 56 -3.19 14.66 -0.39
N ALA A 57 -3.93 14.80 0.71
CA ALA A 57 -4.74 13.71 1.24
C ALA A 57 -5.82 13.33 0.20
N ILE A 58 -5.97 12.02 -0.04
CA ILE A 58 -6.96 11.49 -0.97
C ILE A 58 -7.72 10.33 -0.32
N GLU A 59 -9.00 10.20 -0.65
CA GLU A 59 -9.83 9.10 -0.16
C GLU A 59 -9.74 7.86 -1.05
N ALA A 60 -9.36 8.03 -2.32
CA ALA A 60 -9.25 6.94 -3.28
C ALA A 60 -8.10 7.17 -4.27
N GLY A 61 -7.27 6.15 -4.44
CA GLY A 61 -6.22 6.07 -5.45
C GLY A 61 -6.69 5.30 -6.68
N LYS A 62 -6.21 5.72 -7.85
CA LYS A 62 -6.49 5.09 -9.16
C LYS A 62 -5.28 4.33 -9.66
N LYS A 63 -5.52 3.38 -10.57
CA LYS A 63 -4.45 2.68 -11.30
C LYS A 63 -3.51 3.69 -11.96
N GLY A 64 -2.20 3.47 -11.77
CA GLY A 64 -1.12 4.29 -12.30
C GLY A 64 -0.62 5.37 -11.34
N GLN A 65 -1.32 5.63 -10.24
CA GLN A 65 -0.92 6.63 -9.25
C GLN A 65 0.07 6.07 -8.23
N GLU A 66 1.01 6.91 -7.80
CA GLU A 66 1.94 6.61 -6.71
C GLU A 66 1.43 7.29 -5.44
N VAL A 67 0.89 6.48 -4.53
CA VAL A 67 0.28 6.96 -3.30
C VAL A 67 1.19 6.67 -2.11
N GLY A 68 1.37 7.66 -1.24
CA GLY A 68 1.99 7.48 0.05
C GLY A 68 0.96 6.98 1.06
N ILE A 69 1.27 5.87 1.72
CA ILE A 69 0.46 5.29 2.78
C ILE A 69 1.34 5.12 4.00
N LYS A 70 0.85 5.55 5.15
CA LYS A 70 1.51 5.30 6.42
C LYS A 70 1.38 3.82 6.75
N VAL A 71 2.51 3.18 7.03
CA VAL A 71 2.57 1.73 7.30
C VAL A 71 2.98 1.47 8.74
N ASP A 72 2.35 0.48 9.37
CA ASP A 72 2.65 0.11 10.76
C ASP A 72 3.99 -0.62 10.89
N GLN A 73 4.45 -1.28 9.81
CA GLN A 73 5.74 -1.97 9.75
C GLN A 73 6.56 -1.50 8.56
N LYS A 74 7.89 -1.62 8.69
CA LYS A 74 8.84 -1.28 7.63
C LYS A 74 8.60 -2.13 6.39
N VAL A 75 8.22 -1.49 5.29
CA VAL A 75 8.18 -2.09 3.96
C VAL A 75 9.47 -1.78 3.19
N ARG A 76 9.72 -2.51 2.11
CA ARG A 76 10.88 -2.34 1.25
C ARG A 76 10.49 -2.21 -0.21
N ASP A 77 11.38 -1.62 -0.98
CA ASP A 77 11.22 -1.46 -2.42
C ASP A 77 11.10 -2.86 -3.06
N GLY A 78 10.03 -3.05 -3.84
CA GLY A 78 9.67 -4.33 -4.44
C GLY A 78 8.63 -5.15 -3.67
N ASP A 79 8.29 -4.77 -2.43
CA ASP A 79 7.19 -5.41 -1.69
C ASP A 79 5.87 -5.23 -2.46
N THR A 80 5.04 -6.27 -2.49
CA THR A 80 3.76 -6.25 -3.22
C THR A 80 2.61 -6.03 -2.24
N ALA A 81 1.69 -5.15 -2.62
CA ALA A 81 0.47 -4.87 -1.85
C ALA A 81 -0.73 -5.55 -2.50
N TYR A 82 -1.48 -6.32 -1.71
CA TYR A 82 -2.70 -7.00 -2.13
C TYR A 82 -3.90 -6.53 -1.32
N LEU A 83 -5.05 -6.41 -1.98
CA LEU A 83 -6.31 -6.08 -1.33
C LEU A 83 -6.83 -7.35 -0.64
N VAL A 84 -7.04 -7.25 0.65
CA VAL A 84 -7.75 -8.25 1.46
C VAL A 84 -9.21 -7.84 1.48
N ASN A 85 -10.08 -8.74 1.04
CA ASN A 85 -11.51 -8.50 0.86
C ASN A 85 -12.32 -9.70 1.37
#